data_AF-A0A352W9A5-F1
#
_entry.id   AF-A0A352W9A5-F1
#
_cell.length_a   1.000
_cell.length_b   1.000
_cell.length_c   1.000
_cell.angle_alpha   90.00
_cell.angle_beta   90.00
_cell.angle_gamma   90.00
#
_symmetry.space_group_name_H-M   'P 1'
#
loop_
_entity.id
_entity.type
_entity.pdbx_description
1 polymer ?
#
loop_
_entity_poly.entity_id
_entity_poly.type
_entity_poly.pdbx_seq_one_letter_code
_entity_poly.pdbx_strand_id
1 'polypeptide(L)' 'YSVNDRFCLGHTRLAIHDAPNGRQPIYNEDGTLCVTLDGEIYNYRELKRRLQNRHQFRT' A
#
# COMPACT_ATOMS: atom_id res chain seq x y z
N TYR A 1 -4.41 8.16 -10.15
CA TYR A 1 -3.91 7.55 -11.40
C TYR A 1 -2.84 8.45 -12.01
N SER A 2 -1.63 8.44 -11.43
CA SER A 2 -0.37 8.72 -12.14
C SER A 2 0.76 8.27 -11.22
N VAL A 3 1.84 7.71 -11.78
CA VAL A 3 3.04 7.31 -11.03
C VAL A 3 4.20 8.23 -11.36
N ASN A 4 4.27 8.76 -12.59
CA ASN A 4 4.96 9.99 -13.01
C ASN A 4 4.53 10.32 -14.45
N ASP A 5 5.25 11.22 -15.13
CA ASP A 5 4.95 11.63 -16.52
C ASP A 5 5.16 10.51 -17.56
N ARG A 6 5.76 9.38 -17.17
CA ARG A 6 6.09 8.27 -18.07
C ARG A 6 5.29 7.00 -17.79
N PHE A 7 4.74 6.85 -16.58
CA PHE A 7 4.04 5.63 -16.17
C PHE A 7 2.84 5.94 -15.26
N CYS A 8 1.81 5.10 -15.34
CA CYS A 8 0.66 5.16 -14.45
C CYS A 8 0.31 3.78 -13.87
N LEU A 9 -0.18 3.79 -12.63
CA LEU A 9 -0.81 2.65 -11.98
C LEU A 9 -2.23 3.07 -11.59
N GLY A 10 -3.16 2.13 -11.78
CA GLY A 10 -4.57 2.30 -11.46
C GLY A 10 -5.10 1.11 -10.68
N HIS A 11 -6.00 1.39 -9.75
CA HIS A 11 -6.60 0.37 -8.90
C HIS A 11 -8.05 0.74 -8.60
N THR A 12 -8.98 -0.13 -8.97
CA THR A 12 -10.39 -0.03 -8.60
C THR A 12 -10.62 -0.88 -7.36
N ARG A 13 -10.94 -0.25 -6.24
CA ARG A 13 -10.96 -0.90 -4.94
C ARG A 13 -12.33 -1.46 -4.58
N LEU A 14 -12.36 -2.73 -4.17
CA LEU A 14 -13.39 -3.26 -3.28
C LEU A 14 -12.90 -3.11 -1.82
N ALA A 15 -13.56 -2.26 -1.03
CA ALA A 15 -13.10 -1.91 0.30
C ALA A 15 -13.61 -2.92 1.36
N ILE A 16 -12.83 -3.98 1.60
CA ILE A 16 -13.16 -5.04 2.58
C ILE A 16 -12.55 -4.74 3.97
N HIS A 17 -11.26 -4.36 4.00
CA HIS A 17 -10.53 -4.01 5.23
C HIS A 17 -10.03 -2.55 5.21
N ASP A 18 -10.17 -1.86 6.35
CA ASP A 18 -9.78 -0.45 6.58
C ASP A 18 -10.20 0.49 5.44
N ALA A 19 -11.51 0.63 5.25
CA ALA A 19 -12.12 1.44 4.20
C ALA A 19 -11.58 2.89 4.10
N PRO A 20 -11.35 3.65 5.19
CA PRO A 20 -10.86 5.02 5.06
C PRO A 20 -9.38 5.11 4.64
N ASN A 21 -8.51 4.19 5.08
CA ASN A 21 -7.07 4.36 4.90
C ASN A 21 -6.46 3.50 3.79
N GLY A 22 -7.15 2.46 3.30
CA GLY A 22 -6.62 1.52 2.28
C GLY A 22 -6.59 2.04 0.83
N ARG A 23 -6.38 3.34 0.60
CA ARG A 23 -6.31 3.89 -0.77
C ARG A 23 -5.02 3.45 -1.45
N GLN A 24 -5.13 3.05 -2.72
CA GLN A 24 -4.02 2.63 -3.56
C GLN A 24 -3.86 3.56 -4.78
N PRO A 25 -2.65 3.73 -5.34
CA PRO A 25 -1.39 3.06 -5.00
C PRO A 25 -0.80 3.47 -3.66
N ILE A 26 -0.02 2.59 -3.04
CA ILE A 26 0.71 2.86 -1.79
C ILE A 26 2.16 3.18 -2.13
N TYR A 27 2.67 4.24 -1.52
CA TYR A 27 4.08 4.63 -1.60
C TYR A 27 4.81 4.27 -0.30
N ASN A 28 6.08 3.91 -0.42
CA ASN A 28 6.96 3.85 0.74
C ASN A 28 7.29 5.27 1.25
N GLU A 29 8.11 5.34 2.30
CA GLU A 29 8.37 6.54 3.10
C GLU A 29 8.97 7.68 2.29
N ASP A 30 9.93 7.35 1.43
CA ASP A 30 10.65 8.30 0.57
C ASP A 30 10.05 8.42 -0.84
N GLY A 31 8.98 7.69 -1.14
CA GLY A 31 8.27 7.73 -2.42
C GLY A 31 9.00 7.09 -3.59
N THR A 32 10.09 6.36 -3.35
CA THR A 32 10.86 5.67 -4.40
C THR A 32 10.20 4.37 -4.88
N LEU A 33 9.32 3.78 -4.05
CA LEU A 33 8.53 2.60 -4.37
C LEU A 33 7.04 2.93 -4.40
N CYS A 34 6.35 2.41 -5.43
CA CYS A 34 4.91 2.54 -5.62
C CYS A 34 4.33 1.15 -5.92
N VAL A 35 3.33 0.74 -5.14
CA VAL A 35 2.77 -0.63 -5.19
C VAL A 35 1.25 -0.58 -5.27
N THR A 36 0.69 -1.49 -6.07
CA THR A 36 -0.74 -1.86 -6.06
C THR A 36 -0.87 -3.36 -5.77
N LEU A 37 -1.93 -3.75 -5.07
CA LEU A 37 -2.26 -5.13 -4.71
C LEU A 37 -3.76 -5.37 -4.93
N ASP A 38 -4.08 -6.42 -5.68
CA ASP A 38 -5.42 -7.02 -5.73
C ASP A 38 -5.38 -8.36 -4.97
N GLY A 39 -5.96 -8.37 -3.77
CA GLY A 39 -5.93 -9.52 -2.86
C GLY A 39 -5.70 -9.14 -1.39
N GLU A 40 -5.50 -10.14 -0.55
CA GLU A 40 -5.37 -9.98 0.90
C GLU A 40 -4.06 -10.59 1.43
N ILE A 41 -3.38 -9.85 2.31
CA ILE A 41 -2.23 -10.35 3.06
C ILE A 41 -2.71 -10.80 4.43
N TYR A 42 -3.10 -12.07 4.55
CA TYR A 42 -3.73 -12.60 5.77
C TYR A 42 -2.83 -12.50 7.02
N ASN A 43 -1.50 -12.61 6.85
CA ASN A 43 -0.54 -12.52 7.96
C ASN A 43 -0.02 -11.08 8.20
N TYR A 44 -0.71 -10.03 7.71
CA TYR A 44 -0.23 -8.64 7.80
C TYR A 44 0.10 -8.20 9.24
N ARG A 45 -0.62 -8.70 10.26
CA ARG A 45 -0.36 -8.38 11.67
C ARG A 45 1.00 -8.89 12.14
N GLU A 46 1.41 -10.08 11.70
CA GLU A 46 2.73 -10.62 12.02
C GLU A 46 3.82 -9.82 11.31
N LEU A 47 3.62 -9.53 10.02
CA LEU A 47 4.55 -8.74 9.21
C LEU A 47 4.72 -7.32 9.78
N LYS A 48 3.63 -6.65 10.16
CA LYS A 48 3.65 -5.31 10.76
C LYS A 48 4.50 -5.29 12.03
N ARG A 49 4.34 -6.27 12.93
CA ARG A 49 5.19 -6.41 14.14
C ARG A 49 6.66 -6.62 13.81
N ARG A 50 6.97 -7.47 12.83
CA ARG A 50 8.36 -7.75 12.43
C ARG A 50 9.04 -6.55 11.75
N LEU A 51 8.26 -5.72 11.07
CA LEU A 51 8.75 -4.61 10.26
C LEU A 51 8.63 -3.25 10.93
N GLN A 52 7.96 -3.11 12.08
CA GLN A 52 7.71 -1.81 12.72
C GLN A 52 8.96 -0.95 12.98
N ASN A 53 10.13 -1.57 13.15
CA ASN A 53 11.42 -0.87 13.37
C ASN A 53 12.18 -0.59 12.06
N ARG A 54 11.67 -1.08 10.93
CA ARG A 54 12.30 -1.00 9.60
C ARG A 54 11.44 -0.29 8.56
N HIS A 55 10.14 -0.16 8.83
CA HIS A 55 9.17 0.44 7.93
C HIS A 55 8.14 1.25 8.73
N GLN A 56 7.88 2.47 8.28
CA GLN A 56 6.83 3.34 8.79
C GLN A 56 5.54 3.08 8.01
N PHE A 57 4.65 2.31 8.61
CA PHE A 57 3.33 2.04 8.05
C PHE A 57 2.47 3.30 8.09
N ARG A 58 1.94 3.71 6.94
CA ARG A 58 1.00 4.84 6.81
C ARG A 58 -0.47 4.45 7.02
N THR A 59 -0.75 3.14 7.08
CA THR A 59 -2.07 2.50 7.24
C THR A 59 -2.00 1.36 8.25
#